data_AF-A0A914NYH5-F1
#
_entry.id   AF-A0A914NYH5-F1
#
_cell.length_a   1.000
_cell.length_b   1.000
_cell.length_c   1.000
_cell.angle_alpha   90.00
_cell.angle_beta   90.00
_cell.angle_gamma   90.00
#
_symmetry.space_group_name_H-M   'P 1'
#
loop_
_entity.id
_entity.type
_entity.pdbx_description
1 polymer ?
#
loop_
_entity_poly.entity_id
_entity_poly.type
_entity_poly.pdbx_seq_one_letter_code
_entity_poly.pdbx_strand_id
1 'polypeptide(L)'
;MALQTQQIFNQTLFVEVNSHSLFSKWFSESGKLIQKLFSKIEELAERTDRLIFVLIDEVESLTIGRETAFSGNDPTDSIRAVNAMLTQLDRLKRFSNVFIICTSNIERALDAAFVDRIGLSLYFKSPTLEVINSILTNCVDEMKRVKGLFANNGGQPDWWTENLENEIFKKIS
;
A
#
# COMPACT_ATOMS: atom_id res chain seq x y z
N MET A 1 11.07 -6.75 -15.26
CA MET A 1 9.64 -6.76 -15.63
C MET A 1 9.37 -5.46 -16.38
N ALA A 2 9.63 -5.46 -17.69
CA ALA A 2 9.43 -4.27 -18.53
C ALA A 2 7.97 -4.28 -18.97
N LEU A 3 7.22 -3.24 -18.62
CA LEU A 3 5.94 -2.93 -19.24
C LEU A 3 6.17 -2.94 -20.77
N GLN A 4 5.54 -3.87 -21.47
CA GLN A 4 5.40 -3.75 -22.92
C GLN A 4 4.54 -2.50 -23.15
N THR A 5 5.20 -1.41 -23.48
CA THR A 5 4.73 -0.03 -23.57
C THR A 5 3.67 0.23 -24.66
N GLN A 6 2.94 -0.79 -25.10
CA GLN A 6 1.98 -0.70 -26.20
C GLN A 6 0.56 -1.14 -25.86
N GLN A 7 0.29 -1.62 -24.65
CA GLN A 7 -1.07 -1.97 -24.25
C GLN A 7 -1.76 -0.74 -23.64
N ILE A 8 -2.66 -0.14 -24.43
CA ILE A 8 -3.58 0.89 -23.93
C ILE A 8 -4.65 0.15 -23.13
N PHE A 9 -4.66 0.33 -21.81
CA PHE A 9 -5.72 -0.18 -20.95
C PHE A 9 -6.87 0.81 -20.93
N ASN A 10 -8.09 0.34 -21.17
CA ASN A 10 -9.29 1.18 -21.19
C ASN A 10 -9.82 1.46 -19.79
N GLN A 11 -9.44 0.63 -18.82
CA GLN A 11 -9.89 0.74 -17.44
C GLN A 11 -8.78 0.32 -16.49
N THR A 12 -8.69 1.03 -15.36
CA THR A 12 -7.82 0.68 -14.24
C THR A 12 -8.67 0.25 -13.05
N LEU A 13 -8.30 -0.85 -12.41
CA LEU A 13 -8.93 -1.34 -11.19
C LEU A 13 -7.92 -1.30 -10.06
N PHE A 14 -8.38 -0.88 -8.88
CA PHE A 14 -7.60 -0.89 -7.64
C PHE A 14 -8.27 -1.83 -6.65
N VAL A 15 -7.52 -2.82 -6.18
CA VAL A 15 -7.96 -3.83 -5.21
C VAL A 15 -7.10 -3.70 -3.99
N GLU A 16 -7.69 -3.27 -2.88
CA GLU A 16 -7.00 -3.15 -1.61
C GLU A 16 -7.27 -4.37 -0.73
N VAL A 17 -6.19 -4.89 -0.15
CA VAL A 17 -6.16 -6.11 0.63
C VAL A 17 -5.47 -5.78 1.96
N ASN A 18 -6.26 -5.43 2.98
CA ASN A 18 -5.74 -5.19 4.33
C ASN A 18 -5.38 -6.52 5.00
N SER A 19 -4.09 -6.78 5.17
CA SER A 19 -3.60 -8.06 5.72
C SER A 19 -3.97 -8.25 7.19
N HIS A 20 -3.91 -7.21 8.03
CA HIS A 20 -4.23 -7.31 9.45
C HIS A 20 -5.66 -7.82 9.68
N SER A 21 -6.61 -7.37 8.88
CA SER A 21 -8.00 -7.84 8.89
C SER A 21 -8.15 -9.25 8.31
N LEU A 22 -7.30 -9.64 7.36
CA LEU A 22 -7.28 -10.97 6.74
C LEU A 22 -6.63 -12.05 7.60
N PHE A 23 -5.66 -11.72 8.44
CA PHE A 23 -5.02 -12.72 9.29
C PHE A 23 -5.72 -12.83 10.63
N SER A 24 -6.10 -11.72 11.28
CA SER A 24 -6.75 -11.76 12.61
C SER A 24 -8.12 -12.46 12.64
N LYS A 25 -9.00 -12.21 11.66
CA LYS A 25 -10.37 -12.79 11.62
C LYS A 25 -10.45 -14.19 10.99
N TRP A 26 -9.42 -14.62 10.27
CA TRP A 26 -9.57 -15.73 9.32
C TRP A 26 -8.71 -16.95 9.66
N PHE A 27 -7.90 -16.95 10.73
CA PHE A 27 -7.12 -18.13 11.11
C PHE A 27 -7.94 -19.43 11.27
N SER A 28 -9.27 -19.36 11.49
CA SER A 28 -10.14 -20.56 11.55
C SER A 28 -10.80 -20.99 10.22
N GLU A 29 -10.88 -20.15 9.17
CA GLU A 29 -11.52 -20.46 7.86
C GLU A 29 -10.72 -19.95 6.61
N SER A 30 -9.49 -19.45 6.82
CA SER A 30 -8.74 -18.52 5.93
C SER A 30 -8.51 -18.98 4.51
N GLY A 31 -8.15 -20.25 4.31
CA GLY A 31 -7.69 -20.73 3.00
C GLY A 31 -8.71 -20.53 1.88
N LYS A 32 -9.99 -20.80 2.15
CA LYS A 32 -11.06 -20.71 1.13
C LYS A 32 -11.36 -19.27 0.72
N LEU A 33 -11.22 -18.34 1.63
CA LEU A 33 -11.60 -16.94 1.40
C LEU A 33 -10.47 -16.16 0.75
N ILE A 34 -9.22 -16.48 1.10
CA ILE A 34 -8.04 -16.08 0.33
C ILE A 34 -8.18 -16.61 -1.10
N GLN A 35 -8.46 -17.91 -1.28
CA GLN A 35 -8.68 -18.46 -2.62
C GLN A 35 -9.79 -17.71 -3.38
N LYS A 36 -10.95 -17.47 -2.76
CA LYS A 36 -12.07 -16.76 -3.39
C LYS A 36 -11.72 -15.33 -3.81
N LEU A 37 -10.96 -14.61 -2.97
CA LEU A 37 -10.48 -13.25 -3.28
C LEU A 37 -9.57 -13.28 -4.51
N PHE A 38 -8.54 -14.14 -4.49
CA PHE A 38 -7.57 -14.21 -5.57
C PHE A 38 -8.17 -14.77 -6.86
N SER A 39 -9.12 -15.71 -6.80
CA SER A 39 -9.87 -16.16 -7.98
C SER A 39 -10.65 -15.03 -8.64
N LYS A 40 -11.23 -14.10 -7.87
CA LYS A 40 -11.89 -12.92 -8.44
C LYS A 40 -10.89 -11.97 -9.11
N ILE A 41 -9.71 -11.78 -8.50
CA ILE A 41 -8.65 -10.96 -9.09
C ILE A 41 -8.16 -11.60 -10.39
N GLU A 42 -8.02 -12.92 -10.41
CA GLU A 42 -7.63 -13.72 -11.59
C GLU A 42 -8.67 -13.59 -12.72
N GLU A 43 -9.97 -13.71 -12.42
CA GLU A 43 -11.06 -13.47 -13.39
C GLU A 43 -11.01 -12.05 -13.97
N LEU A 44 -10.72 -11.06 -13.12
CA LEU A 44 -10.52 -9.68 -13.58
C LEU A 44 -9.27 -9.55 -14.46
N ALA A 45 -8.19 -10.26 -14.13
CA ALA A 45 -6.91 -10.20 -14.83
C ALA A 45 -6.94 -10.88 -16.20
N GLU A 46 -7.77 -11.91 -16.39
CA GLU A 46 -8.01 -12.54 -17.68
C GLU A 46 -8.51 -11.55 -18.75
N ARG A 47 -9.14 -10.46 -18.31
CA ARG A 47 -9.53 -9.36 -19.19
C ARG A 47 -8.34 -8.45 -19.50
N THR A 48 -7.79 -8.60 -20.71
CA THR A 48 -6.60 -7.89 -21.17
C THR A 48 -6.80 -6.40 -21.46
N ASP A 49 -8.05 -5.90 -21.42
CA ASP A 49 -8.40 -4.48 -21.57
C ASP A 49 -8.23 -3.67 -20.26
N ARG A 50 -7.85 -4.34 -19.16
CA ARG A 50 -7.79 -3.76 -17.81
C ARG A 50 -6.41 -3.84 -17.20
N LEU A 51 -5.99 -2.74 -16.59
CA LEU A 51 -4.84 -2.68 -15.69
C LEU A 51 -5.31 -2.85 -14.25
N ILE A 52 -4.70 -3.76 -13.49
CA ILE A 52 -5.12 -4.05 -12.11
C ILE A 52 -3.98 -3.75 -11.17
N PHE A 53 -4.23 -2.91 -10.17
CA PHE A 53 -3.36 -2.71 -9.03
C PHE A 53 -3.92 -3.45 -7.83
N VAL A 54 -3.14 -4.36 -7.27
CA VAL A 54 -3.45 -5.08 -6.04
C VAL A 54 -2.53 -4.55 -4.95
N LEU A 55 -3.09 -3.77 -4.01
CA LEU A 55 -2.37 -3.30 -2.83
C LEU A 55 -2.57 -4.29 -1.69
N ILE A 56 -1.48 -4.77 -1.12
CA ILE A 56 -1.46 -5.61 0.07
C ILE A 56 -0.73 -4.85 1.16
N ASP A 57 -1.49 -4.37 2.13
CA ASP A 57 -0.94 -3.56 3.21
C ASP A 57 -0.47 -4.40 4.39
N GLU A 58 0.51 -3.91 5.15
CA GLU A 58 1.04 -4.50 6.38
C GLU A 58 1.51 -5.97 6.25
N VAL A 59 2.24 -6.29 5.18
CA VAL A 59 2.65 -7.68 4.88
C VAL A 59 3.53 -8.33 5.97
N GLU A 60 4.09 -7.56 6.91
CA GLU A 60 4.76 -8.06 8.12
C GLU A 60 3.86 -8.97 8.97
N SER A 61 2.53 -8.79 8.89
CA SER A 61 1.56 -9.64 9.58
C SER A 61 1.64 -11.11 9.15
N LEU A 62 2.10 -11.37 7.92
CA LEU A 62 2.34 -12.73 7.39
C LEU A 62 3.44 -13.45 8.16
N THR A 63 4.54 -12.75 8.42
CA THR A 63 5.70 -13.32 9.11
C THR A 63 5.42 -13.50 10.59
N ILE A 64 4.77 -12.53 11.23
CA ILE A 64 4.34 -12.65 12.63
C ILE A 64 3.38 -13.83 12.77
N GLY A 65 2.43 -13.99 11.84
CA GLY A 65 1.53 -15.15 11.79
C GLY A 65 2.26 -16.49 11.62
N ARG A 66 3.40 -16.49 10.92
CA ARG A 66 4.25 -17.68 10.74
C ARG A 66 5.07 -18.00 11.99
N GLU A 67 5.71 -17.01 12.62
CA GLU A 67 6.52 -17.18 13.84
C GLU A 67 5.67 -17.60 15.06
N THR A 68 4.53 -16.95 15.25
CA THR A 68 3.58 -17.33 16.32
C THR A 68 3.11 -18.78 16.19
N ALA A 69 2.88 -19.25 14.97
CA ALA A 69 2.54 -20.63 14.69
C ALA A 69 3.64 -21.61 15.14
N PHE A 70 4.92 -21.29 14.90
CA PHE A 70 6.05 -22.12 15.35
C PHE A 70 6.19 -22.20 16.87
N SER A 71 5.67 -21.22 17.61
CA SER A 71 5.73 -21.17 19.08
C SER A 71 4.49 -21.75 19.79
N GLY A 72 3.41 -22.04 19.06
CA GLY A 72 2.13 -22.51 19.61
C GLY A 72 1.87 -24.00 19.38
N ASN A 73 0.81 -24.52 20.02
CA ASN A 73 0.43 -25.94 19.96
C ASN A 73 -0.40 -26.31 18.71
N ASP A 74 -0.78 -25.33 17.87
CA ASP A 74 -1.51 -25.51 16.60
C ASP A 74 -0.79 -24.82 15.40
N PRO A 75 0.44 -25.25 15.07
CA PRO A 75 1.29 -24.63 14.04
C PRO A 75 0.74 -24.69 12.61
N THR A 76 -0.25 -25.56 12.34
CA THR A 76 -0.51 -26.03 10.97
C THR A 76 -1.33 -25.07 10.11
N ASP A 77 -2.38 -24.46 10.65
CA ASP A 77 -3.34 -23.72 9.82
C ASP A 77 -2.86 -22.32 9.47
N SER A 78 -2.13 -21.68 10.38
CA SER A 78 -1.49 -20.39 10.15
C SER A 78 -0.44 -20.45 9.04
N ILE A 79 0.42 -21.46 9.09
CA ILE A 79 1.46 -21.68 8.08
C ILE A 79 0.80 -22.02 6.73
N ARG A 80 -0.27 -22.83 6.72
CA ARG A 80 -1.04 -23.13 5.50
C ARG A 80 -1.68 -21.89 4.89
N ALA A 81 -2.22 -20.98 5.68
CA ALA A 81 -2.82 -19.73 5.20
C ALA A 81 -1.78 -18.82 4.53
N VAL A 82 -0.61 -18.65 5.16
CA VAL A 82 0.52 -17.89 4.61
C VAL A 82 0.98 -18.50 3.29
N ASN A 83 1.21 -19.82 3.25
CA ASN A 83 1.61 -20.52 2.03
C ASN A 83 0.55 -20.44 0.92
N ALA A 84 -0.72 -20.51 1.27
CA ALA A 84 -1.82 -20.34 0.33
C ALA A 84 -1.79 -18.94 -0.30
N MET A 85 -1.58 -17.89 0.50
CA MET A 85 -1.43 -16.54 -0.02
C MET A 85 -0.22 -16.40 -0.94
N LEU A 86 0.97 -16.86 -0.53
CA LEU A 86 2.18 -16.82 -1.37
C LEU A 86 1.95 -17.52 -2.71
N THR A 87 1.26 -18.67 -2.69
CA THR A 87 0.88 -19.40 -3.90
C THR A 87 -0.06 -18.59 -4.79
N GLN A 88 -1.04 -17.89 -4.22
CA GLN A 88 -1.92 -17.03 -5.01
C GLN A 88 -1.19 -15.83 -5.60
N LEU A 89 -0.24 -15.23 -4.88
CA LEU A 89 0.61 -14.16 -5.42
C LEU A 89 1.42 -14.64 -6.61
N ASP A 90 2.01 -15.84 -6.53
CA ASP A 90 2.75 -16.43 -7.64
C ASP A 90 1.87 -16.68 -8.86
N ARG A 91 0.60 -17.06 -8.67
CA ARG A 91 -0.36 -17.20 -9.77
C ARG A 91 -0.63 -15.86 -10.46
N LEU A 92 -0.75 -14.77 -9.71
CA LEU A 92 -1.02 -13.44 -10.29
C LEU A 92 0.16 -12.90 -11.12
N LYS A 93 1.41 -13.31 -10.82
CA LYS A 93 2.61 -12.87 -11.58
C LYS A 93 2.59 -13.22 -13.06
N ARG A 94 1.78 -14.21 -13.48
CA ARG A 94 1.68 -14.61 -14.89
C ARG A 94 0.91 -13.60 -15.75
N PHE A 95 0.15 -12.71 -15.12
CA PHE A 95 -0.63 -11.69 -15.81
C PHE A 95 0.20 -10.42 -15.97
N SER A 96 0.47 -10.02 -17.22
CA SER A 96 1.25 -8.82 -17.54
C SER A 96 0.51 -7.51 -17.20
N ASN A 97 -0.79 -7.58 -16.99
CA ASN A 97 -1.68 -6.47 -16.66
C ASN A 97 -2.00 -6.35 -15.16
N VAL A 98 -1.27 -7.07 -14.30
CA VAL A 98 -1.44 -7.02 -12.84
C VAL A 98 -0.18 -6.47 -12.18
N PHE A 99 -0.36 -5.41 -11.38
CA PHE A 99 0.66 -4.82 -10.52
C PHE A 99 0.33 -5.13 -9.07
N ILE A 100 1.23 -5.84 -8.40
CA ILE A 100 1.11 -6.12 -6.97
C ILE A 100 2.00 -5.12 -6.22
N ILE A 101 1.39 -4.33 -5.35
CA ILE A 101 2.05 -3.38 -4.46
C ILE A 101 1.91 -3.94 -3.06
N CYS A 102 3.02 -4.04 -2.34
CA CYS A 102 3.05 -4.49 -0.96
C CYS A 102 3.66 -3.40 -0.10
N THR A 103 3.06 -3.13 1.05
CA THR A 103 3.59 -2.18 2.04
C THR A 103 3.90 -2.89 3.35
N SER A 104 4.95 -2.44 4.02
CA SER A 104 5.35 -2.97 5.31
C SER A 104 5.93 -1.88 6.21
N ASN A 105 5.57 -1.91 7.49
CA ASN A 105 6.15 -1.02 8.49
C ASN A 105 7.39 -1.62 9.17
N ILE A 106 7.65 -2.92 8.98
CA ILE A 106 8.74 -3.64 9.66
C ILE A 106 9.59 -4.39 8.64
N GLU A 107 10.62 -3.72 8.13
CA GLU A 107 11.53 -4.26 7.10
C GLU A 107 12.13 -5.63 7.47
N ARG A 108 12.51 -5.82 8.74
CA ARG A 108 13.14 -7.07 9.23
C ARG A 108 12.18 -8.20 9.50
N ALA A 109 10.88 -7.92 9.51
CA ALA A 109 9.85 -8.92 9.78
C ALA A 109 9.26 -9.47 8.49
N LEU A 110 9.96 -9.44 7.35
CA LEU A 110 9.52 -10.13 6.15
C LEU A 110 10.26 -11.46 6.01
N ASP A 111 9.49 -12.55 5.91
CA ASP A 111 10.03 -13.88 5.68
C ASP A 111 10.78 -13.97 4.33
N ALA A 112 11.84 -14.78 4.30
CA ALA A 112 12.69 -14.98 3.12
C ALA A 112 11.87 -15.40 1.88
N ALA A 113 10.86 -16.25 2.07
CA ALA A 113 9.99 -16.69 0.98
C ALA A 113 9.19 -15.54 0.35
N PHE A 114 8.84 -14.51 1.13
CA PHE A 114 8.17 -13.33 0.59
C PHE A 114 9.17 -12.42 -0.13
N VAL A 115 10.33 -12.19 0.47
CA VAL A 115 11.40 -11.34 -0.11
C VAL A 115 11.86 -11.87 -1.47
N ASP A 116 12.04 -13.19 -1.62
CA ASP A 116 12.40 -13.84 -2.89
C ASP A 116 11.39 -13.58 -4.02
N ARG A 117 10.15 -13.20 -3.68
CA ARG A 117 9.05 -12.95 -4.63
C ARG A 117 8.93 -11.48 -5.02
N ILE A 118 9.64 -10.58 -4.36
CA ILE A 118 9.60 -9.14 -4.59
C ILE A 118 10.50 -8.79 -5.78
N GLY A 119 9.92 -8.18 -6.82
CA GLY A 119 10.69 -7.72 -7.98
C GLY A 119 11.41 -6.38 -7.73
N LEU A 120 10.86 -5.53 -6.88
CA LEU A 120 11.39 -4.22 -6.51
C LEU A 120 11.02 -3.92 -5.06
N SER A 121 12.01 -3.67 -4.21
CA SER A 121 11.81 -3.19 -2.85
C SER A 121 12.24 -1.72 -2.77
N LEU A 122 11.36 -0.87 -2.27
CA LEU A 122 11.62 0.56 -2.07
C LEU A 122 11.55 0.85 -0.57
N TYR A 123 12.66 1.36 -0.03
CA TYR A 123 12.73 1.77 1.36
C TYR A 123 12.50 3.28 1.48
N PHE A 124 11.41 3.67 2.16
CA PHE A 124 11.09 5.07 2.44
C PHE A 124 11.73 5.50 3.76
N LYS A 125 12.73 6.37 3.68
CA LYS A 125 13.30 7.04 4.86
C LYS A 125 12.36 8.14 5.36
N SER A 126 12.55 8.53 6.61
CA SER A 126 11.94 9.75 7.14
C SER A 126 12.19 10.93 6.18
N PRO A 127 11.15 11.71 5.86
CA PRO A 127 11.27 12.81 4.91
C PRO A 127 12.28 13.84 5.41
N THR A 128 13.03 14.44 4.48
CA THR A 128 13.94 15.55 4.79
C THR A 128 13.13 16.80 5.14
N LEU A 129 13.77 17.78 5.78
CA LEU A 129 13.14 19.08 6.09
C LEU A 129 12.56 19.74 4.83
N GLU A 130 13.24 19.63 3.69
CA GLU A 130 12.76 20.12 2.40
C GLU A 130 11.46 19.44 1.96
N VAL A 131 11.40 18.10 2.06
CA VAL A 131 10.19 17.34 1.72
C VAL A 131 9.06 17.64 2.68
N ILE A 132 9.34 17.75 3.99
CA ILE A 132 8.36 18.14 5.00
C ILE A 132 7.78 19.53 4.68
N ASN A 133 8.64 20.51 4.41
CA ASN A 133 8.21 21.86 4.07
C ASN A 133 7.36 21.88 2.79
N SER A 134 7.74 21.09 1.77
CA SER A 134 6.96 20.94 0.54
C SER A 134 5.58 20.33 0.80
N ILE A 135 5.50 19.25 1.59
CA ILE A 135 4.23 18.61 1.97
C ILE A 135 3.34 19.60 2.72
N LEU A 136 3.88 20.30 3.71
CA LEU A 136 3.12 21.28 4.50
C LEU A 136 2.62 22.44 3.65
N THR A 137 3.46 22.97 2.78
CA THR A 137 3.10 24.07 1.86
C THR A 137 1.95 23.64 0.94
N ASN A 138 2.07 22.46 0.31
CA ASN A 138 1.02 21.91 -0.54
C ASN A 138 -0.31 21.71 0.23
N CYS A 139 -0.25 21.21 1.47
CA CYS A 139 -1.43 21.08 2.31
C CYS A 139 -2.08 22.44 2.62
N VAL A 140 -1.28 23.47 2.92
CA VAL A 140 -1.77 24.83 3.18
C VAL A 140 -2.42 25.44 1.94
N ASP A 141 -1.81 25.27 0.77
CA ASP A 141 -2.36 25.79 -0.48
C ASP A 141 -3.65 25.09 -0.87
N GLU A 142 -3.73 23.77 -0.65
CA GLU A 142 -4.98 23.03 -0.84
C GLU A 142 -6.08 23.50 0.11
N MET A 143 -5.74 23.80 1.37
CA MET A 143 -6.69 24.40 2.31
C MET A 143 -7.19 25.77 1.84
N LYS A 144 -6.31 26.61 1.28
CA LYS A 144 -6.72 27.90 0.67
C LYS A 144 -7.69 27.68 -0.48
N ARG A 145 -7.41 26.69 -1.34
CA ARG A 145 -8.20 26.35 -2.53
C ARG A 145 -9.60 25.84 -2.19
N VAL A 146 -9.73 24.88 -1.27
CA VAL A 146 -10.98 24.17 -1.00
C VAL A 146 -11.94 24.95 -0.12
N LYS A 147 -11.43 25.72 0.85
CA LYS A 147 -12.30 26.39 1.82
C LYS A 147 -12.68 27.83 1.48
N GLY A 148 -12.11 28.45 0.45
CA GLY A 148 -12.34 29.88 0.20
C GLY A 148 -12.05 30.77 1.44
N LEU A 149 -11.32 30.25 2.43
CA LEU A 149 -11.03 30.91 3.72
C LEU A 149 -10.20 32.19 3.55
N PHE A 150 -9.71 32.43 2.34
CA PHE A 150 -8.83 33.54 1.97
C PHE A 150 -9.26 34.17 0.63
N ALA A 151 -10.51 33.93 0.20
CA ALA A 151 -11.09 34.64 -0.94
C ALA A 151 -11.40 36.09 -0.53
N ASN A 152 -10.33 36.90 -0.53
CA ASN A 152 -10.26 38.34 -0.66
C ASN A 152 -11.58 39.10 -0.44
N ASN A 153 -11.97 39.30 0.82
CA ASN A 153 -12.87 40.39 1.20
C ASN A 153 -12.03 41.66 1.41
N GLY A 154 -11.54 42.25 0.31
CA GLY A 154 -11.05 43.62 0.29
C GLY A 154 -9.67 43.87 0.91
N GLY A 155 -8.60 43.59 0.16
CA GLY A 155 -7.46 44.52 0.06
C GLY A 155 -6.44 44.58 1.20
N GLN A 156 -6.44 43.65 2.16
CA GLN A 156 -5.35 43.54 3.14
C GLN A 156 -4.57 42.23 2.96
N PRO A 157 -3.22 42.23 3.02
CA PRO A 157 -2.45 41.00 3.03
C PRO A 157 -2.82 40.19 4.27
N ASP A 158 -3.26 38.97 4.04
CA ASP A 158 -3.70 38.03 5.06
C ASP A 158 -2.52 37.69 5.99
N TRP A 159 -2.64 37.90 7.32
CA TRP A 159 -1.59 37.68 8.35
C TRP A 159 -0.79 36.37 8.17
N TRP A 160 -1.47 35.34 7.68
CA TRP A 160 -0.97 33.98 7.43
C TRP A 160 0.07 33.91 6.29
N THR A 161 -0.01 34.79 5.28
CA THR A 161 0.89 34.73 4.11
C THR A 161 2.33 35.09 4.45
N GLU A 162 2.56 36.10 5.30
CA GLU A 162 3.91 36.47 5.75
C GLU A 162 4.35 35.78 7.05
N ASN A 163 3.43 35.42 7.96
CA ASN A 163 3.83 34.91 9.28
C ASN A 163 3.83 33.39 9.41
N LEU A 164 3.03 32.66 8.64
CA LEU A 164 2.88 31.21 8.82
C LEU A 164 4.05 30.46 8.18
N GLU A 165 4.57 30.94 7.05
CA GLU A 165 5.88 30.51 6.53
C GLU A 165 6.98 30.83 7.54
N ASN A 166 7.02 32.03 8.13
CA ASN A 166 8.06 32.36 9.11
C ASN A 166 7.97 31.58 10.44
N GLU A 167 6.77 31.23 10.92
CA GLU A 167 6.57 30.46 12.16
C GLU A 167 6.78 28.95 11.99
N ILE A 168 6.27 28.36 10.90
CA ILE A 168 6.46 26.93 10.63
C ILE A 168 7.95 26.67 10.39
N PHE A 169 8.61 27.47 9.56
CA PHE A 169 10.02 27.24 9.23
C PHE A 169 10.96 27.54 10.41
N LYS A 170 10.59 28.43 11.35
CA LYS A 170 11.36 28.66 12.59
C LYS A 170 11.24 27.53 13.62
N LYS A 171 10.15 26.76 13.63
CA LYS A 171 9.96 25.66 14.59
C LYS A 171 10.51 24.31 14.13
N ILE A 172 10.81 24.18 12.83
CA ILE A 172 11.33 22.94 12.21
C ILE A 172 12.87 23.03 11.99
N SER A 173 13.50 24.19 12.23
CA SER A 173 14.96 24.36 12.35
C SER A 173 15.45 24.13 13.78
#